data_AF-A0A3D1GW24-F1
#
_entry.id   AF-A0A3D1GW24-F1
#
_cell.length_a   1.000
_cell.length_b   1.000
_cell.length_c   1.000
_cell.angle_alpha   90.00
_cell.angle_beta   90.00
_cell.angle_gamma   90.00
#
_symmetry.space_group_name_H-M   'P 1'
#
loop_
_entity.id
_entity.type
_entity.pdbx_description
1 polymer ?
#
loop_
_entity_poly.entity_id
_entity_poly.type
_entity_poly.pdbx_seq_one_letter_code
_entity_poly.pdbx_strand_id
1 'polypeptide(L)' 'MSKKNSPCIGVCKFKRDGHCIGCSMTKKQKEMSKKLKKPKQTEAFFAMLVAQQEEMGGYGHWQGAYERKKKRS' A
#
# COMPACT_ATOMS: atom_id res chain seq x y z
N MET A 1 12.88 -15.13 5.08
CA MET A 1 11.45 -14.77 5.22
C MET A 1 11.09 -13.82 4.09
N SER A 2 10.38 -14.29 3.06
CA SER A 2 10.08 -13.49 1.85
C SER A 2 9.54 -12.13 2.23
N LYS A 3 10.29 -11.07 1.87
CA LYS A 3 9.89 -9.67 2.09
C LYS A 3 8.48 -9.52 1.54
N LYS A 4 7.48 -9.45 2.41
CA LYS A 4 6.10 -9.20 2.01
C LYS A 4 6.14 -7.83 1.34
N ASN A 5 6.10 -7.83 0.02
CA ASN A 5 5.88 -6.65 -0.81
C ASN A 5 4.49 -6.13 -0.43
N SER A 6 4.41 -5.38 0.65
CA SER A 6 3.18 -4.80 1.16
C SER A 6 3.31 -3.28 1.01
N PRO A 7 2.39 -2.62 0.30
CA PRO A 7 2.45 -1.19 0.04
C PRO A 7 2.27 -0.33 1.31
N CYS A 8 1.79 -0.89 2.43
CA CYS A 8 1.65 -0.13 3.68
C CYS A 8 3.02 0.25 4.27
N ILE A 9 3.21 1.53 4.55
CA ILE A 9 4.40 2.12 5.21
C ILE A 9 4.30 2.13 6.75
N GLY A 10 3.36 1.37 7.33
CA GLY A 10 3.20 1.25 8.79
C GLY A 10 2.28 2.27 9.45
N VAL A 11 1.77 3.25 8.69
CA VAL A 11 0.89 4.33 9.20
C VAL A 11 -0.60 4.01 9.09
N CYS A 12 -0.95 2.73 8.86
CA CYS A 12 -2.30 2.26 8.58
C CYS A 12 -3.35 2.55 9.69
N LYS A 13 -2.96 3.12 10.85
CA LYS A 13 -3.86 3.63 11.90
C LYS A 13 -4.47 4.99 11.57
N PHE A 14 -3.79 5.80 10.76
CA PHE A 14 -4.25 7.12 10.35
C PHE A 14 -5.01 7.02 9.04
N LYS A 15 -6.21 7.63 8.98
CA LYS A 15 -7.13 7.49 7.85
C LYS A 15 -7.76 8.83 7.45
N ARG A 16 -8.02 8.97 6.16
CA ARG A 16 -8.82 10.04 5.53
C ARG A 16 -9.94 9.34 4.75
N ASP A 17 -11.19 9.64 5.07
CA ASP A 17 -12.38 9.07 4.40
C ASP A 17 -12.38 7.53 4.30
N GLY A 18 -11.90 6.85 5.35
CA GLY A 18 -11.83 5.38 5.38
C GLY A 18 -10.60 4.77 4.68
N HIS A 19 -9.76 5.59 4.06
CA HIS A 19 -8.51 5.19 3.40
C HIS A 19 -7.29 5.52 4.27
N CYS A 20 -6.32 4.61 4.31
CA CYS A 20 -5.02 4.89 4.95
C CYS A 20 -4.37 6.13 4.31
N ILE A 21 -3.87 7.09 5.10
CA ILE A 21 -3.21 8.29 4.56
C ILE A 21 -1.85 8.00 3.90
N GLY A 22 -1.25 6.85 4.22
CA GLY A 22 0.01 6.44 3.62
C GLY A 22 -0.21 5.71 2.30
N CYS A 23 -0.99 4.64 2.29
CA CYS A 23 -1.05 3.71 1.15
C CYS A 23 -2.41 3.67 0.44
N SER A 24 -3.30 4.62 0.72
CA SER A 24 -4.71 4.70 0.25
C SER A 24 -5.61 3.48 0.53
N MET A 25 -5.08 2.40 1.10
CA MET A 25 -5.86 1.20 1.34
C MET A 25 -6.98 1.40 2.36
N THR A 26 -8.16 0.87 2.06
CA THR A 26 -9.22 0.61 3.02
C THR A 26 -8.89 -0.58 3.93
N LYS A 27 -9.68 -0.78 4.99
CA LYS A 27 -9.57 -1.96 5.87
C LYS A 27 -9.74 -3.27 5.07
N LYS A 28 -10.73 -3.33 4.17
CA LYS A 28 -11.01 -4.51 3.33
C LYS A 28 -9.84 -4.80 2.38
N GLN A 29 -9.28 -3.77 1.73
CA GLN A 29 -8.10 -3.91 0.88
C GLN A 29 -6.87 -4.39 1.66
N LYS A 30 -6.70 -3.96 2.92
CA LYS A 30 -5.64 -4.45 3.82
C LYS A 30 -5.79 -5.91 4.19
N GLU A 31 -7.02 -6.38 4.40
CA GLU A 31 -7.27 -7.79 4.66
C GLU A 31 -7.07 -8.64 3.40
N MET A 32 -7.46 -8.11 2.23
CA MET A 32 -7.23 -8.75 0.93
C MET A 32 -5.73 -8.90 0.63
N SER A 33 -4.93 -7.85 0.85
CA SER A 33 -3.49 -7.88 0.54
C SER A 33 -2.72 -8.94 1.33
N LYS A 34 -3.15 -9.23 2.57
CA LYS A 34 -2.57 -10.31 3.40
C LYS A 34 -2.78 -11.71 2.81
N LYS A 35 -3.81 -11.89 1.97
CA LYS A 35 -4.17 -13.17 1.36
C LYS A 35 -3.51 -13.37 -0.01
N LEU A 36 -2.89 -12.33 -0.59
CA LEU A 36 -2.19 -12.43 -1.86
C LEU A 36 -0.90 -13.25 -1.69
N LYS A 37 -0.80 -14.35 -2.45
CA LYS A 37 0.35 -15.26 -2.41
C LYS A 37 1.10 -15.32 -3.73
N LYS A 38 0.42 -15.05 -4.86
CA LYS A 38 1.00 -15.14 -6.20
C LYS A 38 1.61 -13.79 -6.61
N PRO A 39 2.82 -13.77 -7.20
CA PRO A 39 3.48 -12.53 -7.63
C PRO A 39 2.60 -11.64 -8.53
N LYS A 40 1.98 -12.23 -9.57
CA LYS A 40 1.07 -11.51 -10.48
C LYS A 40 -0.10 -10.83 -9.77
N GLN A 41 -0.66 -11.47 -8.75
CA GLN A 41 -1.76 -10.88 -7.98
C GLN A 41 -1.28 -9.71 -7.12
N THR A 42 -0.10 -9.84 -6.53
CA THR A 42 0.54 -8.77 -5.78
C THR A 42 0.84 -7.58 -6.69
N GLU A 43 1.45 -7.80 -7.85
CA GLU A 43 1.76 -6.74 -8.83
C GLU A 43 0.50 -6.02 -9.30
N ALA A 44 -0.55 -6.76 -9.68
CA ALA A 44 -1.83 -6.17 -10.06
C ALA A 44 -2.45 -5.34 -8.92
N PHE A 45 -2.32 -5.82 -7.67
CA PHE A 45 -2.80 -5.08 -6.51
C PHE A 45 -2.01 -3.78 -6.26
N PHE A 46 -0.70 -3.79 -6.50
CA PHE A 46 0.12 -2.58 -6.44
C PHE A 46 -0.27 -1.57 -7.51
N ALA A 47 -0.43 -2.02 -8.76
CA ALA A 47 -0.83 -1.16 -9.87
C ALA A 47 -2.18 -0.49 -9.58
N MET A 48 -3.16 -1.24 -9.07
CA MET A 48 -4.46 -0.71 -8.65
C MET A 48 -4.32 0.34 -7.55
N LEU A 49 -3.45 0.13 -6.55
CA LEU A 49 -3.24 1.11 -5.48
C LEU A 49 -2.58 2.40 -5.95
N VAL A 50 -1.64 2.32 -6.90
CA VAL A 50 -1.03 3.51 -7.49
C VAL A 50 -2.09 4.32 -8.24
N ALA A 51 -2.88 3.69 -9.10
CA ALA A 51 -3.99 4.36 -9.79
C ALA A 51 -4.99 4.98 -8.80
N GLN A 52 -5.32 4.27 -7.70
CA GLN A 52 -6.19 4.81 -6.66
C GLN A 52 -5.57 6.03 -5.96
N GLN A 53 -4.26 6.05 -5.74
CA GLN A 53 -3.56 7.20 -5.13
C GLN A 53 -3.54 8.41 -6.05
N GLU A 54 -3.37 8.19 -7.36
CA GLU A 54 -3.40 9.24 -8.39
C GLU A 54 -4.79 9.89 -8.45
N GLU A 55 -5.86 9.09 -8.51
CA GLU A 55 -7.24 9.58 -8.53
C GLU A 55 -7.61 10.35 -7.24
N MET A 56 -7.19 9.85 -6.08
CA MET A 56 -7.54 10.47 -4.79
C MET A 56 -6.68 11.69 -4.43
N GLY A 57 -5.47 11.80 -5.00
CA GLY A 57 -4.48 12.81 -4.63
C GLY A 57 -4.02 12.77 -3.17
N GLY A 58 -3.00 13.57 -2.83
CA GLY A 58 -2.50 13.70 -1.45
C GLY A 58 -1.57 12.58 -0.97
N TYR A 59 -1.18 11.66 -1.86
CA TYR A 59 -0.32 10.52 -1.56
C TYR A 59 1.13 10.65 -2.04
N GLY A 60 1.56 11.81 -2.54
CA GLY A 60 2.92 11.99 -3.09
C GLY A 60 4.06 11.67 -2.11
N HIS A 61 3.82 11.79 -0.80
CA HIS A 61 4.78 11.43 0.24
C HIS A 61 4.98 9.90 0.39
N TRP A 62 4.09 9.09 -0.16
CA TRP A 62 4.09 7.63 -0.03
C TRP A 62 5.31 7.00 -0.69
N GLN A 63 5.66 7.41 -1.92
CA GLN A 63 6.73 6.79 -2.70
C GLN A 63 8.07 6.83 -1.95
N GLY A 64 8.48 8.02 -1.50
CA GLY A 64 9.72 8.17 -0.72
C GLY A 64 9.70 7.40 0.60
N ALA A 65 8.56 7.34 1.29
CA ALA A 65 8.42 6.56 2.51
C ALA A 65 8.49 5.04 2.24
N TYR A 66 7.89 4.58 1.16
CA TYR A 66 7.91 3.17 0.74
C TYR A 66 9.31 2.71 0.34
N GLU A 67 10.04 3.52 -0.42
CA GLU A 67 11.43 3.23 -0.79
C GLU A 67 12.35 3.16 0.43
N ARG A 68 12.23 4.11 1.37
CA ARG A 68 12.97 4.06 2.65
C ARG A 68 12.67 2.80 3.44
N LYS A 69 11.42 2.36 3.47
CA LYS A 69 11.02 1.10 4.11
C LYS A 69 11.65 -0.11 3.41
N LYS A 70 11.63 -0.15 2.07
CA LYS A 70 12.20 -1.24 1.27
C LYS A 70 13.71 -1.40 1.54
N LYS A 71 14.44 -0.30 1.70
CA LYS A 71 15.88 -0.31 2.05
C LYS A 71 16.17 -0.86 3.45
N ARG A 72 15.20 -0.80 4.37
CA ARG A 72 15.33 -1.27 5.77
C ARG A 72 14.87 -2.72 6.00
N SER A 73 14.24 -3.35 5.00
CA SER A 73 13.65 -4.70 5.09
C SER A 73 14.47 -5.71 4.28
#